data_AF-A0A7W1TEE0-F1
#
_entry.id   AF-A0A7W1TEE0-F1
#
_cell.length_a   1.000
_cell.length_b   1.000
_cell.length_c   1.000
_cell.angle_alpha   90.00
_cell.angle_beta   90.00
_cell.angle_gamma   90.00
#
_symmetry.space_group_name_H-M   'P 1'
#
loop_
_entity.id
_entity.type
_entity.pdbx_description
1 polymer ?
#
loop_
_entity_poly.entity_id
_entity_poly.type
_entity_poly.pdbx_seq_one_letter_code
_entity_poly.pdbx_strand_id
1 'polypeptide(L)' 'MATNLDVDIQAIEELMRVAGFKSKREAVDAAVLEALAYRRQLKALDFLGTIDFAAQAQSAPAAPV' A
#
# COMPACT_ATOMS: atom_id res chain seq x y z
N MET A 1 22.70 9.83 6.02
CA MET A 1 23.77 9.88 5.01
C MET A 1 23.25 10.76 3.89
N ALA A 2 23.97 11.81 3.50
CA ALA A 2 23.49 12.72 2.45
C ALA A 2 23.71 12.06 1.09
N THR A 3 22.72 11.33 0.60
CA THR A 3 22.65 10.93 -0.80
C THR A 3 22.13 12.14 -1.57
N ASN A 4 22.90 12.65 -2.51
CA ASN A 4 22.51 13.79 -3.33
C ASN A 4 21.35 13.33 -4.23
N LEU A 5 20.13 13.52 -3.76
CA LEU A 5 18.89 13.15 -4.44
C LEU A 5 18.14 14.44 -4.69
N ASP A 6 17.95 14.79 -5.96
CA ASP A 6 17.08 15.91 -6.35
C ASP A 6 15.64 15.51 -6.04
N VAL A 7 15.20 15.89 -4.84
CA VAL A 7 13.81 15.78 -4.42
C VAL A 7 13.20 17.17 -4.45
N ASP A 8 12.01 17.28 -5.03
CA ASP A 8 11.29 18.53 -5.05
C ASP A 8 11.01 19.00 -3.62
N ILE A 9 11.61 20.14 -3.27
CA ILE A 9 11.52 20.72 -1.94
C ILE A 9 10.08 21.13 -1.64
N GLN A 10 9.32 21.57 -2.64
CA GLN A 10 7.92 21.95 -2.46
C GLN A 10 7.06 20.74 -2.07
N ALA A 11 7.29 19.60 -2.72
CA ALA A 11 6.59 18.35 -2.40
C ALA A 11 6.90 17.87 -0.96
N ILE A 12 8.17 18.00 -0.51
CA ILE A 12 8.53 17.69 0.88
C ILE A 12 7.86 18.65 1.85
N GLU A 13 7.81 19.94 1.55
CA GLU A 13 7.20 20.94 2.43
C GLU A 13 5.68 20.77 2.54
N GLU A 14 5.01 20.42 1.45
CA GLU A 14 3.60 20.02 1.48
C GLU A 14 3.39 18.75 2.31
N LEU A 15 4.24 17.74 2.11
CA LEU A 15 4.18 16.51 2.90
C LEU A 15 4.40 16.78 4.40
N MET A 16 5.36 17.64 4.74
CA MET A 16 5.59 18.07 6.12
C MET A 16 4.38 18.78 6.71
N ARG A 17 3.66 19.60 5.92
CA ARG A 17 2.44 20.28 6.38
C ARG A 17 1.27 19.31 6.57
N VAL A 18 1.05 18.39 5.64
CA VAL A 18 -0.07 17.45 5.68
C VAL A 18 0.12 16.37 6.75
N ALA A 19 1.33 15.82 6.88
CA ALA A 19 1.65 14.75 7.81
C ALA A 19 2.28 15.22 9.13
N GLY A 20 2.57 16.51 9.27
CA GLY A 20 3.05 17.11 10.53
C GLY A 20 4.51 16.78 10.90
N PHE A 21 5.36 16.49 9.91
CA PHE A 21 6.75 16.12 10.15
C PHE A 21 7.61 17.31 10.59
N LYS A 22 8.55 17.07 11.52
CA LYS A 22 9.42 18.11 12.07
C LYS A 22 10.67 18.36 11.22
N SER A 23 11.04 17.41 10.36
CA SER A 23 12.23 17.52 9.53
C SER A 23 11.99 17.00 8.11
N LYS A 24 12.70 17.61 7.14
CA LYS A 24 12.70 17.16 5.73
C LYS A 24 13.15 15.71 5.59
N ARG A 25 14.12 15.28 6.42
CA ARG A 25 14.60 13.89 6.42
C ARG A 25 13.52 12.90 6.83
N GLU A 26 12.80 13.20 7.92
CA GLU A 26 11.73 12.35 8.44
C GLU A 26 10.57 12.23 7.45
N ALA A 27 10.22 13.33 6.77
CA ALA A 27 9.23 13.32 5.70
C ALA A 27 9.65 12.43 4.52
N VAL A 28 10.92 12.50 4.09
CA VAL A 28 11.45 11.66 3.01
C VAL A 28 11.50 10.19 3.42
N ASP A 29 11.99 9.89 4.62
CA ASP A 29 12.07 8.51 5.13
C ASP A 29 10.67 7.88 5.21
N ALA A 30 9.67 8.64 5.71
CA ALA A 30 8.29 8.19 5.79
C ALA A 30 7.67 7.95 4.40
N ALA A 31 7.88 8.88 3.45
CA ALA A 31 7.38 8.74 2.08
C ALA A 31 7.93 7.49 1.37
N VAL A 32 9.22 7.20 1.56
CA VAL A 32 9.86 6.01 0.98
C VAL A 32 9.28 4.73 1.58
N LEU A 33 9.09 4.69 2.91
CA LEU A 33 8.50 3.54 3.58
C LEU A 33 7.05 3.28 3.13
N GLU A 34 6.27 4.34 2.98
CA GLU A 34 4.88 4.25 2.50
C GLU A 34 4.82 3.76 1.06
N ALA A 35 5.65 4.29 0.17
CA ALA A 35 5.74 3.84 -1.22
C ALA A 35 6.16 2.37 -1.32
N LEU A 36 7.08 1.92 -0.46
CA LEU A 36 7.48 0.52 -0.38
C LEU A 36 6.35 -0.37 0.16
N ALA A 37 5.64 0.06 1.20
CA ALA A 37 4.51 -0.66 1.78
C ALA A 37 3.39 -0.82 0.74
N TYR A 38 3.02 0.27 0.05
CA TYR A 38 2.02 0.27 -1.00
C TYR A 38 2.38 -0.71 -2.14
N ARG A 39 3.63 -0.69 -2.60
CA ARG A 39 4.10 -1.63 -3.64
C ARG A 39 4.15 -3.08 -3.17
N ARG A 40 4.49 -3.34 -1.91
CA ARG A 40 4.46 -4.68 -1.32
C ARG A 40 3.02 -5.20 -1.23
N GLN A 41 2.08 -4.34 -0.85
CA GLN A 41 0.67 -4.69 -0.78
C GLN A 41 0.09 -4.98 -2.16
N LEU A 42 0.44 -4.19 -3.18
CA LEU A 42 0.05 -4.48 -4.57
C LEU A 42 0.58 -5.83 -5.04
N LYS A 43 1.85 -6.14 -4.78
CA LYS A 43 2.41 -7.47 -5.08
C LYS A 43 1.68 -8.60 -4.35
N ALA A 44 1.22 -8.36 -3.12
CA ALA A 44 0.41 -9.34 -2.40
C ALA A 44 -0.96 -9.58 -3.06
N LEU A 45 -1.56 -8.55 -3.69
CA LEU A 45 -2.78 -8.69 -4.48
C LEU A 45 -2.53 -9.49 -5.77
N ASP A 46 -1.36 -9.36 -6.40
CA ASP A 46 -1.00 -10.19 -7.56
C ASP A 46 -0.97 -11.68 -7.21
N PHE A 47 -0.52 -12.04 -6.01
CA PHE A 47 -0.61 -13.43 -5.51
C PHE A 47 -2.04 -13.88 -5.21
N LEU A 48 -2.94 -12.95 -4.85
CA LEU A 48 -4.35 -13.26 -4.58
C LEU A 48 -5.13 -13.57 -5.88
N GLY A 49 -4.67 -13.09 -7.04
CA GLY A 49 -5.25 -13.41 -8.35
C GLY A 49 -5.06 -14.86 -8.81
N THR A 50 -4.28 -15.67 -8.08
CA THR A 50 -4.11 -17.11 -8.31
C THR A 50 -5.10 -17.99 -7.54
N ILE A 51 -5.98 -17.39 -6.73
CA ILE A 51 -6.99 -18.16 -6.00
C ILE A 51 -8.19 -18.40 -6.92
N ASP A 52 -8.15 -19.52 -7.64
CA ASP A 52 -9.35 -20.12 -8.24
C ASP A 52 -10.27 -20.53 -7.09
N PHE A 53 -11.22 -19.67 -6.74
CA PHE A 53 -12.33 -20.08 -5.90
C PHE A 53 -13.14 -21.08 -6.73
N ALA A 54 -12.92 -22.37 -6.49
CA ALA A 54 -13.80 -23.41 -6.99
C ALA A 54 -15.21 -23.05 -6.53
N ALA A 55 -16.02 -22.54 -7.46
CA ALA A 55 -17.41 -22.27 -7.22
C ALA A 55 -18.03 -23.61 -6.86
N GLN A 56 -18.21 -23.87 -5.56
CA GLN A 56 -18.99 -25.01 -5.12
C GLN A 56 -20.44 -24.66 -5.39
N ALA A 57 -20.82 -24.87 -6.66
CA ALA A 57 -22.17 -24.80 -7.12
C ALA A 57 -22.97 -25.92 -6.43
N GLN A 58 -23.91 -25.47 -5.59
CA GLN A 58 -25.20 -26.10 -5.32
C GLN A 58 -25.13 -27.33 -4.38
N SER A 59 -25.96 -27.42 -3.35
CA SER A 59 -27.41 -27.45 -3.48
C SER A 59 -28.18 -26.80 -2.33
N ALA A 60 -29.25 -26.12 -2.71
CA ALA A 60 -30.30 -25.55 -1.88
C ALA A 60 -31.16 -26.68 -1.22
N PRO A 61 -32.05 -26.34 -0.26
CA PRO A 61 -32.46 -27.23 0.83
C PRO A 61 -33.50 -28.26 0.40
N ALA A 62 -33.28 -29.52 0.78
CA ALA A 62 -34.34 -30.53 0.79
C ALA A 62 -34.92 -30.62 2.22
N ALA A 63 -36.07 -30.01 2.42
CA ALA A 63 -37.05 -30.36 3.45
C ALA A 63 -38.38 -30.64 2.74
N PRO A 64 -39.37 -31.30 3.35
CA PRO A 64 -39.39 -32.52 4.17
C PRO A 64 -40.28 -33.62 3.49
N VAL A 65 -40.26 -34.87 3.98
CA VAL A 65 -41.33 -35.88 3.80
C VAL A 65 -41.43 -36.78 5.02
#